data_AF-A0A8H3S563-F1
#
_entry.id   AF-A0A8H3S563-F1
#
_cell.length_a   1.000
_cell.length_b   1.000
_cell.length_c   1.000
_cell.angle_alpha   90.00
_cell.angle_beta   90.00
_cell.angle_gamma   90.00
#
_symmetry.space_group_name_H-M   'P 1'
#
loop_
_entity.id
_entity.type
_entity.pdbx_description
1 polymer ?
#
loop_
_entity_poly.entity_id
_entity_poly.type
_entity_poly.pdbx_seq_one_letter_code
_entity_poly.pdbx_strand_id
1 'polypeptide(L)'
;MPDHLMDWLQDKALGWSHRPPANKVDTHHHFVPPFYRKGHSLACMNVAHQLTRNLAIEDAGGDPSGWPTPHWSATRSELLMNRLGVQTAILSVTAPGACILKGTASFALARQLNEYAAELRDRNPQRFGFFASIPSLLDTDATLSEIAYALDTLHADGVTLFTRYGDSNVYLGHRSLEPIWAELDRRNRYHPCQPQNAPTDGGFLGDLESYEMEQELRDMINFGNATKLIPRLAKGNERNLLA
;
A
#
# COMPACT_ATOMS: atom_id res chain seq x y z
N MET A 1 8.46 -9.23 23.53
CA MET A 1 9.49 -9.64 22.54
C MET A 1 9.96 -11.12 22.69
N PRO A 2 9.09 -12.16 22.79
CA PRO A 2 9.55 -13.55 22.67
C PRO A 2 9.22 -14.22 21.32
N ASP A 3 8.15 -13.79 20.65
CA ASP A 3 7.50 -14.60 19.60
C ASP A 3 8.30 -14.71 18.29
N HIS A 4 9.28 -13.82 18.08
CA HIS A 4 10.08 -13.80 16.84
C HIS A 4 11.41 -14.56 16.93
N LEU A 5 11.86 -14.95 18.12
CA LEU A 5 13.15 -15.63 18.30
C LEU A 5 13.06 -17.09 17.83
N MET A 6 11.97 -17.77 18.16
CA MET A 6 11.75 -19.16 17.75
C MET A 6 11.54 -19.29 16.24
N ASP A 7 10.79 -18.37 15.63
CA ASP A 7 10.62 -18.31 14.17
C ASP A 7 11.95 -18.05 13.44
N TRP A 8 12.80 -17.17 13.98
CA TRP A 8 14.11 -16.88 13.42
C TRP A 8 15.06 -18.07 13.54
N LEU A 9 15.06 -18.75 14.69
CA LEU A 9 15.84 -19.98 14.91
C LEU A 9 15.35 -21.11 14.01
N GLN A 10 14.03 -21.30 13.84
CA GLN A 10 13.45 -22.29 12.94
C GLN A 10 13.86 -22.04 11.48
N ASP A 11 13.80 -20.79 11.01
CA ASP A 11 14.20 -20.42 9.65
C ASP A 11 15.70 -20.66 9.38
N LYS A 12 16.57 -20.34 10.35
CA LYS A 12 18.03 -20.40 10.18
C LYS A 12 18.66 -21.74 10.48
N ALA A 13 18.15 -22.49 11.46
CA ALA A 13 18.79 -23.71 11.96
C ALA A 13 18.17 -25.00 11.41
N LEU A 14 16.85 -25.02 11.18
CA LEU A 14 16.11 -26.25 10.86
C LEU A 14 15.47 -26.22 9.47
N GLY A 15 15.19 -25.03 8.94
CA GLY A 15 14.33 -24.88 7.78
C GLY A 15 12.88 -25.25 8.10
N TRP A 16 11.96 -24.81 7.26
CA TRP A 16 10.55 -25.19 7.36
C TRP A 16 10.33 -26.46 6.53
N SER A 17 9.69 -27.47 7.12
CA SER A 17 9.42 -28.77 6.46
C SER A 17 8.54 -28.63 5.20
N HIS A 18 7.75 -27.57 5.13
CA HIS A 18 6.97 -27.18 3.96
C HIS A 18 7.28 -25.73 3.60
N ARG A 19 7.95 -25.49 2.47
CA ARG A 19 7.98 -24.18 1.83
C ARG A 19 6.91 -24.19 0.75
N PRO A 20 5.80 -23.45 0.91
CA PRO A 20 4.80 -23.37 -0.15
C PRO A 20 5.46 -22.83 -1.43
N PRO A 21 5.02 -23.27 -2.62
CA PRO A 21 5.53 -22.72 -3.87
C PRO A 21 5.36 -21.20 -3.89
N ALA A 22 6.37 -20.47 -4.38
CA ALA A 22 6.33 -19.02 -4.52
C ALA A 22 5.50 -18.65 -5.76
N ASN A 23 4.17 -18.73 -5.64
CA ASN A 23 3.23 -18.55 -6.74
C ASN A 23 2.04 -17.63 -6.38
N LYS A 24 2.15 -16.82 -5.33
CA LYS A 24 1.12 -15.84 -4.94
C LYS A 24 1.56 -14.42 -5.25
N VAL A 25 0.61 -13.60 -5.68
CA VAL A 25 0.77 -12.14 -5.75
C VAL A 25 -0.09 -11.54 -4.64
N ASP A 26 0.55 -10.88 -3.69
CA ASP A 26 -0.12 -10.17 -2.60
C ASP A 26 -0.40 -8.73 -3.05
N THR A 27 -1.66 -8.41 -3.34
CA THR A 27 -2.07 -7.06 -3.78
C THR A 27 -2.41 -6.13 -2.62
N HIS A 28 -2.42 -6.64 -1.38
CA HIS A 28 -2.76 -5.90 -0.18
C HIS A 28 -1.59 -5.97 0.80
N HIS A 29 -0.42 -5.50 0.35
CA HIS A 29 0.80 -5.52 1.17
C HIS A 29 1.16 -4.10 1.63
N HIS A 30 0.97 -3.81 2.91
CA HIS A 30 1.32 -2.49 3.42
C HIS A 30 2.81 -2.30 3.62
N PHE A 31 3.27 -1.09 3.30
CA PHE A 31 4.57 -0.60 3.72
C PHE A 31 4.44 0.65 4.57
N VAL A 32 5.33 0.77 5.55
CA VAL A 32 5.37 1.92 6.47
C VAL A 32 6.82 2.42 6.54
N PRO A 33 7.23 3.30 5.62
CA PRO A 33 8.58 3.83 5.60
C PRO A 33 8.94 4.53 6.92
N PRO A 34 10.23 4.53 7.33
CA PRO A 34 10.64 5.20 8.56
C PRO A 34 10.27 6.68 8.64
N PHE A 35 10.28 7.40 7.51
CA PHE A 35 9.86 8.81 7.44
C PHE A 35 8.35 8.99 7.61
N TYR A 36 7.56 8.01 7.20
CA TYR A 36 6.11 8.00 7.43
C TYR A 36 5.77 7.71 8.91
N ARG A 37 6.55 6.82 9.55
CA ARG A 37 6.34 6.36 10.93
C ARG A 37 6.83 7.32 12.03
N LYS A 38 8.03 7.90 11.91
CA LYS A 38 8.67 8.65 13.02
C LYS A 38 8.19 10.10 13.10
N GLY A 39 7.03 10.35 13.70
CA GLY A 39 6.61 11.69 14.14
C GLY A 39 7.01 12.07 15.57
N HIS A 40 7.88 11.28 16.23
CA HIS A 40 8.10 11.46 17.66
C HIS A 40 9.29 12.37 17.97
N SER A 41 8.99 13.40 18.77
CA SER A 41 9.85 14.12 19.71
C SER A 41 10.61 15.36 19.20
N LEU A 42 10.21 16.51 19.78
CA LEU A 42 10.92 17.79 19.90
C LEU A 42 11.01 18.66 18.63
N ALA A 43 9.90 19.27 18.22
CA ALA A 43 9.82 20.70 17.79
C ALA A 43 8.50 21.01 17.05
N CYS A 44 7.39 21.13 17.79
CA CYS A 44 6.30 22.03 17.40
C CYS A 44 6.12 23.16 18.43
N MET A 45 7.17 23.46 19.20
CA MET A 45 7.36 24.78 19.79
C MET A 45 8.30 25.57 18.88
N ASN A 46 7.80 26.70 18.39
CA ASN A 46 8.50 27.80 17.73
C ASN A 46 8.96 27.60 16.27
N VAL A 47 8.25 28.32 15.41
CA VAL A 47 8.69 29.06 14.21
C VAL A 47 10.18 28.95 13.84
N ALA A 48 10.41 28.73 12.54
CA ALA A 48 11.67 28.90 11.80
C ALA A 48 12.66 27.72 11.81
N HIS A 49 12.36 26.66 11.05
CA HIS A 49 13.37 26.13 10.14
C HIS A 49 12.75 25.39 8.96
N GLN A 50 12.96 26.01 7.80
CA GLN A 50 12.67 25.56 6.46
C GLN A 50 13.61 24.38 6.12
N LEU A 51 13.11 23.43 5.33
CA LEU A 51 13.84 22.34 4.66
C LEU A 51 14.07 21.06 5.49
N THR A 52 13.58 19.94 4.94
CA THR A 52 13.91 18.53 5.29
C THR A 52 13.45 17.95 6.63
N ARG A 53 12.17 17.54 6.72
CA ARG A 53 11.71 16.22 7.20
C ARG A 53 10.18 16.18 7.22
N ASN A 54 9.59 15.44 6.29
CA ASN A 54 8.16 15.15 6.28
C ASN A 54 7.87 14.05 7.31
N LEU A 55 7.12 14.38 8.36
CA LEU A 55 6.62 13.48 9.40
C LEU A 55 5.10 13.67 9.44
N ALA A 56 4.32 12.60 9.58
CA ALA A 56 2.93 12.62 9.12
C ALA A 56 1.91 12.07 10.12
N ILE A 57 2.18 10.91 10.76
CA ILE A 57 1.16 10.20 11.55
C ILE A 57 0.91 10.78 12.93
N GLU A 58 1.96 11.10 13.66
CA GLU A 58 1.80 11.63 15.01
C GLU A 58 1.49 13.14 14.99
N ASP A 59 1.98 13.87 13.97
CA ASP A 59 1.66 15.29 13.73
C ASP A 59 0.16 15.51 13.48
N ALA A 60 -0.55 14.49 13.02
CA ALA A 60 -2.00 14.49 12.85
C ALA A 60 -2.79 13.96 14.08
N GLY A 61 -2.13 13.65 15.19
CA GLY A 61 -2.76 13.15 16.41
C GLY A 61 -2.82 11.61 16.53
N GLY A 62 -2.06 10.88 15.72
CA GLY A 62 -2.00 9.42 15.71
C GLY A 62 -2.74 8.79 14.52
N ASP A 63 -2.67 7.47 14.39
CA ASP A 63 -3.51 6.75 13.44
C ASP A 63 -4.98 6.94 13.88
N PRO A 64 -5.84 7.52 13.01
CA PRO A 64 -7.23 7.76 13.38
C PRO A 64 -8.04 6.47 13.58
N SER A 65 -7.47 5.28 13.33
CA SER A 65 -8.03 3.99 13.69
C SER A 65 -7.73 3.53 15.14
N GLY A 66 -6.81 4.19 15.85
CA GLY A 66 -6.43 3.86 17.23
C GLY A 66 -5.48 2.67 17.41
N TRP A 67 -4.91 2.12 16.32
CA TRP A 67 -3.97 1.00 16.37
C TRP A 67 -2.51 1.49 16.32
N PRO A 68 -1.56 0.83 17.04
CA PRO A 68 -0.15 1.21 16.98
C PRO A 68 0.42 0.92 15.58
N THR A 69 1.00 1.94 14.94
CA THR A 69 1.64 1.79 13.63
C THR A 69 2.77 0.76 13.69
N PRO A 70 2.75 -0.31 12.87
CA PRO A 70 3.72 -1.39 12.96
C PRO A 70 5.12 -0.95 12.54
N HIS A 71 6.13 -1.59 13.13
CA HIS A 71 7.51 -1.47 12.68
C HIS A 71 7.74 -2.27 11.40
N TRP A 72 7.84 -1.57 10.27
CA TRP A 72 8.06 -2.17 8.96
C TRP A 72 9.51 -2.03 8.47
N SER A 73 9.97 -3.01 7.69
CA SER A 73 11.15 -2.90 6.81
C SER A 73 10.98 -3.81 5.60
N ALA A 74 11.57 -3.45 4.45
CA ALA A 74 11.52 -4.27 3.24
C ALA A 74 12.02 -5.70 3.48
N THR A 75 13.12 -5.86 4.24
CA THR A 75 13.65 -7.17 4.61
C THR A 75 12.65 -8.01 5.42
N ARG A 76 11.90 -7.41 6.35
CA ARG A 76 10.85 -8.13 7.09
C ARG A 76 9.73 -8.58 6.18
N SER A 77 9.31 -7.74 5.24
CA SER A 77 8.33 -8.10 4.21
C SER A 77 8.83 -9.28 3.35
N GLU A 78 10.08 -9.25 2.87
CA GLU A 78 10.62 -10.34 2.06
C GLU A 78 10.68 -11.67 2.81
N LEU A 79 11.08 -11.65 4.09
CA LEU A 79 11.09 -12.84 4.95
C LEU A 79 9.67 -13.41 5.13
N LEU A 80 8.68 -12.54 5.37
CA LEU A 80 7.29 -12.95 5.47
C LEU A 80 6.77 -13.53 4.15
N MET A 81 7.08 -12.88 3.03
CA MET A 81 6.72 -13.36 1.69
C MET A 81 7.29 -14.76 1.44
N ASN A 82 8.56 -15.00 1.78
CA ASN A 82 9.19 -16.32 1.65
C ASN A 82 8.49 -17.38 2.51
N ARG A 83 8.10 -17.03 3.74
CA ARG A 83 7.38 -17.94 4.64
C ARG A 83 5.98 -18.28 4.12
N LEU A 84 5.31 -17.34 3.48
CA LEU A 84 3.91 -17.49 3.03
C LEU A 84 3.76 -17.97 1.57
N GLY A 85 4.86 -18.10 0.82
CA GLY A 85 4.83 -18.45 -0.60
C GLY A 85 4.38 -17.29 -1.50
N VAL A 86 4.56 -16.05 -1.03
CA VAL A 86 4.30 -14.85 -1.84
C VAL A 86 5.50 -14.61 -2.75
N GLN A 87 5.25 -14.66 -4.05
CA GLN A 87 6.24 -14.37 -5.09
C GLN A 87 6.47 -12.86 -5.20
N THR A 88 5.38 -12.10 -5.32
CA THR A 88 5.39 -10.66 -5.53
C THR A 88 4.41 -9.98 -4.58
N ALA A 89 4.81 -8.87 -3.97
CA ALA A 89 3.96 -8.02 -3.15
C ALA A 89 3.78 -6.65 -3.82
N ILE A 90 2.53 -6.19 -3.94
CA ILE A 90 2.20 -4.85 -4.42
C ILE A 90 2.06 -3.95 -3.21
N LEU A 91 3.05 -3.08 -3.03
CA LEU A 91 3.14 -2.17 -1.91
C LEU A 91 2.08 -1.07 -2.01
N SER A 92 1.34 -0.85 -0.94
CA SER A 92 0.45 0.31 -0.76
C SER A 92 0.65 0.90 0.63
N VAL A 93 0.65 2.23 0.76
CA VAL A 93 0.78 2.84 2.09
C VAL A 93 -0.50 2.54 2.87
N THR A 94 -0.37 2.28 4.17
CA THR A 94 -1.54 2.12 5.04
C THR A 94 -2.35 3.42 5.13
N ALA A 95 -3.64 3.31 5.42
CA ALA A 95 -4.44 4.46 5.83
C ALA A 95 -3.79 5.21 7.02
N PRO A 96 -3.91 6.55 7.08
CA PRO A 96 -4.62 7.44 6.14
C PRO A 96 -3.75 7.95 4.98
N GLY A 97 -2.59 7.33 4.72
CA GLY A 97 -1.70 7.66 3.62
C GLY A 97 -1.23 9.11 3.63
N ALA A 98 -1.15 9.73 2.45
CA ALA A 98 -0.74 11.12 2.30
C ALA A 98 -1.79 12.14 2.81
N CYS A 99 -3.06 11.73 2.95
CA CYS A 99 -4.17 12.57 3.41
C CYS A 99 -4.08 12.95 4.90
N ILE A 100 -3.06 12.43 5.58
CA ILE A 100 -2.75 12.76 6.96
C ILE A 100 -2.22 14.18 7.13
N LEU A 101 -1.60 14.71 6.08
CA LEU A 101 -1.21 16.11 5.96
C LEU A 101 -2.23 16.84 5.06
N LYS A 102 -2.21 18.17 5.11
CA LYS A 102 -3.08 19.03 4.27
C LYS A 102 -2.25 19.85 3.29
N GLY A 103 -2.86 20.22 2.16
CA GLY A 103 -2.27 21.08 1.14
C GLY A 103 -0.95 20.53 0.58
N THR A 104 0.00 21.41 0.28
CA THR A 104 1.25 21.05 -0.40
C THR A 104 2.11 20.03 0.36
N ALA A 105 1.99 19.96 1.68
CA ALA A 105 2.67 18.96 2.49
C ALA A 105 2.13 17.54 2.22
N SER A 106 0.83 17.39 1.97
CA SER A 106 0.22 16.13 1.51
C SER A 106 0.78 15.70 0.16
N PHE A 107 0.94 16.65 -0.76
CA PHE A 107 1.41 16.38 -2.12
C PHE A 107 2.88 15.92 -2.10
N ALA A 108 3.71 16.61 -1.32
CA ALA A 108 5.12 16.24 -1.11
C ALA A 108 5.26 14.86 -0.46
N LEU A 109 4.39 14.53 0.50
CA LEU A 109 4.39 13.22 1.14
C LEU A 109 3.97 12.11 0.17
N ALA A 110 2.92 12.33 -0.63
CA ALA A 110 2.51 11.38 -1.67
C ALA A 110 3.66 11.08 -2.63
N ARG A 111 4.34 12.13 -3.12
CA ARG A 111 5.52 12.01 -3.98
C ARG A 111 6.61 11.17 -3.33
N GLN A 112 6.98 11.49 -2.09
CA GLN A 112 8.04 10.80 -1.37
C GLN A 112 7.72 9.32 -1.11
N LEU A 113 6.46 9.00 -0.80
CA LEU A 113 6.00 7.61 -0.65
C LEU A 113 6.12 6.84 -1.96
N ASN A 114 5.73 7.47 -3.07
CA ASN A 114 5.77 6.87 -4.40
C ASN A 114 7.21 6.63 -4.88
N GLU A 115 8.10 7.62 -4.74
CA GLU A 115 9.51 7.48 -5.08
C GLU A 115 10.19 6.37 -4.27
N TYR A 116 9.89 6.29 -2.97
CA TYR A 116 10.42 5.22 -2.11
C TYR A 116 9.91 3.83 -2.53
N ALA A 117 8.62 3.69 -2.84
CA ALA A 117 8.06 2.43 -3.31
C ALA A 117 8.61 2.02 -4.69
N ALA A 118 8.78 3.00 -5.59
CA ALA A 118 9.42 2.80 -6.89
C ALA A 118 10.86 2.32 -6.72
N GLU A 119 11.65 2.91 -5.82
CA GLU A 119 13.02 2.48 -5.54
C GLU A 119 13.08 1.02 -5.06
N LEU A 120 12.16 0.60 -4.17
CA LEU A 120 12.08 -0.79 -3.71
C LEU A 120 11.75 -1.75 -4.85
N ARG A 121 10.79 -1.37 -5.72
CA ARG A 121 10.43 -2.13 -6.91
C ARG A 121 11.56 -2.20 -7.92
N ASP A 122 12.32 -1.12 -8.12
CA ASP A 122 13.42 -1.09 -9.09
C ASP A 122 14.60 -1.95 -8.64
N ARG A 123 14.88 -2.01 -7.32
CA ARG A 123 15.89 -2.92 -6.77
C ARG A 123 15.53 -4.40 -6.93
N ASN A 124 14.24 -4.74 -6.89
CA ASN A 124 13.79 -6.12 -7.02
C ASN A 124 12.41 -6.25 -7.70
N PRO A 125 12.32 -6.08 -9.03
CA PRO A 125 11.05 -5.95 -9.74
C PRO A 125 10.22 -7.23 -9.79
N GLN A 126 10.84 -8.38 -9.49
CA GLN A 126 10.14 -9.67 -9.35
C GLN A 126 9.48 -9.80 -7.98
N ARG A 127 10.02 -9.15 -6.95
CA ARG A 127 9.51 -9.24 -5.57
C ARG A 127 8.53 -8.13 -5.24
N PHE A 128 8.73 -6.94 -5.79
CA PHE A 128 7.89 -5.79 -5.45
C PHE A 128 7.19 -5.19 -6.66
N GLY A 129 6.00 -4.67 -6.39
CA GLY A 129 5.29 -3.66 -7.16
C GLY A 129 4.76 -2.59 -6.23
N PHE A 130 4.05 -1.61 -6.77
CA PHE A 130 3.37 -0.67 -5.91
C PHE A 130 2.16 0.00 -6.56
N PHE A 131 1.18 0.31 -5.73
CA PHE A 131 0.11 1.24 -6.05
C PHE A 131 0.48 2.61 -5.48
N ALA A 132 0.40 3.62 -6.33
CA ALA A 132 0.74 4.98 -5.97
C ALA A 132 -0.17 5.51 -4.86
N SER A 133 0.45 6.11 -3.85
CA SER A 133 -0.22 6.98 -2.89
C SER A 133 -0.56 8.29 -3.59
N ILE A 134 -1.79 8.75 -3.46
CA ILE A 134 -2.23 10.03 -4.03
C ILE A 134 -2.68 10.97 -2.91
N PRO A 135 -2.61 12.29 -3.13
CA PRO A 135 -3.17 13.25 -2.18
C PRO A 135 -4.70 13.15 -2.11
N SER A 136 -5.31 13.99 -1.28
CA SER A 136 -6.77 14.06 -1.18
C SER A 136 -7.41 14.27 -2.55
N LEU A 137 -8.41 13.44 -2.90
CA LEU A 137 -9.13 13.60 -4.16
C LEU A 137 -9.90 14.93 -4.26
N LEU A 138 -10.06 15.64 -3.14
CA LEU A 138 -10.65 16.98 -3.11
C LEU A 138 -9.70 18.04 -3.67
N ASP A 139 -8.40 17.75 -3.75
CA ASP A 139 -7.40 18.55 -4.44
C ASP A 139 -7.20 17.98 -5.87
N THR A 140 -8.19 18.22 -6.75
CA THR A 140 -8.27 17.57 -8.07
C THR A 140 -7.00 17.75 -8.91
N ASP A 141 -6.50 18.98 -9.07
CA ASP A 141 -5.31 19.25 -9.88
C ASP A 141 -4.06 18.56 -9.34
N ALA A 142 -3.89 18.57 -8.01
CA ALA A 142 -2.78 17.90 -7.36
C ALA A 142 -2.86 16.38 -7.53
N THR A 143 -4.06 15.82 -7.44
CA THR A 143 -4.31 14.40 -7.66
C THR A 143 -3.98 14.00 -9.10
N LEU A 144 -4.49 14.72 -10.10
CA LEU A 144 -4.23 14.44 -11.51
C LEU A 144 -2.74 14.55 -11.85
N SER A 145 -2.06 15.56 -11.30
CA SER A 145 -0.61 15.73 -11.44
C SER A 145 0.17 14.55 -10.86
N GLU A 146 -0.20 14.08 -9.66
CA GLU A 146 0.47 12.94 -9.04
C GLU A 146 0.15 11.62 -9.74
N ILE A 147 -1.08 11.43 -10.24
CA ILE A 147 -1.45 10.26 -11.07
C ILE A 147 -0.56 10.21 -12.32
N ALA A 148 -0.42 11.35 -13.02
CA ALA A 148 0.44 11.43 -14.20
C ALA A 148 1.90 11.11 -13.84
N TYR A 149 2.45 11.73 -12.80
CA TYR A 149 3.83 11.45 -12.39
C TYR A 149 4.04 9.99 -11.99
N ALA A 150 3.19 9.43 -11.15
CA ALA A 150 3.36 8.09 -10.63
C ALA A 150 3.19 7.02 -11.72
N LEU A 151 2.23 7.18 -12.63
CA LEU A 151 2.01 6.21 -13.71
C LEU A 151 2.97 6.40 -14.89
N ASP A 152 3.22 7.63 -15.31
CA ASP A 152 4.00 7.90 -16.53
C ASP A 152 5.51 7.93 -16.25
N THR A 153 5.93 8.43 -15.09
CA THR A 153 7.34 8.57 -14.73
C THR A 153 7.82 7.41 -13.85
N LEU A 154 7.08 7.10 -12.78
CA LEU A 154 7.47 6.02 -11.87
C LEU A 154 6.93 4.65 -12.31
N HIS A 155 6.11 4.58 -13.36
CA HIS A 155 5.53 3.33 -13.83
C HIS A 155 4.86 2.51 -12.71
N ALA A 156 4.10 3.19 -11.83
CA ALA A 156 3.33 2.53 -10.79
C ALA A 156 2.35 1.52 -11.40
N ASP A 157 2.03 0.46 -10.65
CA ASP A 157 1.15 -0.62 -11.11
C ASP A 157 -0.33 -0.23 -11.08
N GLY A 158 -0.64 0.90 -10.43
CA GLY A 158 -1.98 1.45 -10.22
C GLY A 158 -1.92 2.56 -9.15
N VAL A 159 -3.09 2.96 -8.65
CA VAL A 159 -3.23 3.95 -7.57
C VAL A 159 -4.01 3.34 -6.40
N THR A 160 -3.69 3.76 -5.18
CA THR A 160 -4.43 3.38 -3.97
C THR A 160 -5.45 4.48 -3.64
N LEU A 161 -6.71 4.10 -3.46
CA LEU A 161 -7.80 5.01 -3.08
C LEU A 161 -8.34 4.65 -1.69
N PHE A 162 -8.70 5.67 -0.91
CA PHE A 162 -9.43 5.53 0.34
C PHE A 162 -10.94 5.64 0.10
N THR A 163 -11.74 5.06 0.99
CA THR A 163 -13.20 5.01 0.81
C THR A 163 -13.90 6.36 0.90
N ARG A 164 -13.29 7.35 1.57
CA ARG A 164 -13.85 8.69 1.77
C ARG A 164 -12.74 9.73 1.91
N TYR A 165 -13.06 11.01 1.67
CA TYR A 165 -12.10 12.12 1.76
C TYR A 165 -12.70 13.35 2.44
N GLY A 166 -11.84 14.09 3.15
CA GLY A 166 -12.17 15.35 3.81
C GLY A 166 -13.13 15.24 5.00
N ASP A 167 -13.39 16.38 5.64
CA ASP A 167 -14.21 16.46 6.85
C ASP A 167 -15.71 16.22 6.57
N SER A 168 -16.13 16.42 5.32
CA SER A 168 -17.51 16.18 4.86
C SER A 168 -17.78 14.74 4.40
N ASN A 169 -16.81 13.82 4.54
CA ASN A 169 -16.93 12.42 4.13
C ASN A 169 -17.34 12.25 2.67
N VAL A 170 -16.63 12.89 1.74
CA VAL A 170 -16.88 12.71 0.31
C VAL A 170 -16.47 11.29 -0.09
N TYR A 171 -17.45 10.45 -0.43
CA TYR A 171 -17.22 9.07 -0.89
C TYR A 171 -16.89 9.01 -2.38
N LEU A 172 -16.27 7.90 -2.78
CA LEU A 172 -15.80 7.63 -4.15
C LEU A 172 -16.85 7.83 -5.26
N GLY A 173 -18.14 7.63 -4.97
CA GLY A 173 -19.24 7.84 -5.92
C GLY A 173 -19.68 9.30 -6.07
N HIS A 174 -19.08 10.25 -5.35
CA HIS A 174 -19.49 11.65 -5.40
C HIS A 174 -19.09 12.32 -6.72
N ARG A 175 -20.00 13.12 -7.29
CA ARG A 175 -19.83 13.74 -8.61
C ARG A 175 -18.58 14.64 -8.72
N SER A 176 -18.14 15.25 -7.62
CA SER A 176 -16.91 16.06 -7.64
C SER A 176 -15.65 15.28 -7.99
N LEU A 177 -15.68 13.94 -7.91
CA LEU A 177 -14.56 13.05 -8.22
C LEU A 177 -14.57 12.55 -9.68
N GLU A 178 -15.59 12.92 -10.46
CA GLU A 178 -15.75 12.52 -11.87
C GLU A 178 -14.50 12.81 -12.74
N PRO A 179 -13.80 13.96 -12.62
CA PRO A 179 -12.58 14.22 -13.39
C PRO A 179 -11.47 13.20 -13.11
N ILE A 180 -11.38 12.72 -11.87
CA ILE A 180 -10.35 11.77 -11.44
C ILE A 180 -10.69 10.38 -11.98
N TRP A 181 -11.96 9.98 -11.92
CA TRP A 181 -12.43 8.74 -12.53
C TRP A 181 -12.23 8.73 -14.04
N ALA A 182 -12.53 9.83 -14.72
CA ALA A 182 -12.32 9.96 -16.17
C ALA A 182 -10.83 9.75 -16.52
N GLU A 183 -9.91 10.29 -15.73
CA GLU A 183 -8.47 10.11 -15.98
C GLU A 183 -7.99 8.68 -15.69
N LEU A 184 -8.50 8.03 -14.63
CA LEU A 184 -8.16 6.64 -14.32
C LEU A 184 -8.73 5.67 -15.36
N ASP A 185 -9.94 5.91 -15.83
CA ASP A 185 -10.60 5.14 -16.89
C ASP A 185 -9.83 5.28 -18.22
N ARG A 186 -9.47 6.51 -18.61
CA ARG A 186 -8.64 6.79 -19.80
C ARG A 186 -7.32 6.00 -19.78
N ARG A 187 -6.75 5.77 -18.60
CA ARG A 187 -5.49 5.04 -18.41
C ARG A 187 -5.68 3.53 -18.24
N ASN A 188 -6.89 3.07 -17.95
CA ASN A 188 -7.21 1.69 -17.57
C ASN A 188 -6.35 1.18 -16.39
N ARG A 189 -6.16 2.02 -15.37
CA ARG A 189 -5.29 1.75 -14.21
C ARG A 189 -5.95 2.22 -12.91
N TYR A 190 -6.60 1.31 -12.19
CA TYR A 190 -7.14 1.57 -10.85
C TYR A 190 -7.16 0.28 -10.01
N HIS A 191 -6.84 0.38 -8.72
CA HIS A 191 -7.04 -0.69 -7.74
C HIS A 191 -7.73 -0.13 -6.49
N PRO A 192 -8.92 -0.63 -6.12
CA PRO A 192 -9.56 -0.23 -4.87
C PRO A 192 -8.92 -0.95 -3.69
N CYS A 193 -8.35 -0.24 -2.70
CA CYS A 193 -8.23 -0.82 -1.36
C CYS A 193 -7.88 0.20 -0.26
N GLN A 194 -8.83 0.38 0.67
CA GLN A 194 -8.70 0.42 2.14
C GLN A 194 -9.88 1.25 2.72
N PRO A 195 -10.70 0.71 3.63
CA PRO A 195 -11.68 1.52 4.37
C PRO A 195 -10.97 2.52 5.28
N GLN A 196 -11.25 3.81 5.10
CA GLN A 196 -10.75 4.87 5.97
C GLN A 196 -11.74 5.06 7.14
N ASN A 197 -11.39 4.49 8.29
CA ASN A 197 -12.22 4.36 9.50
C ASN A 197 -13.64 3.85 9.18
N ALA A 198 -13.78 2.53 9.04
CA ALA A 198 -15.08 1.91 9.19
C ALA A 198 -15.53 2.05 10.67
N PRO A 199 -16.80 2.40 10.96
CA PRO A 199 -17.31 2.22 12.31
C PRO A 199 -17.12 0.76 12.72
N THR A 200 -16.37 0.52 13.78
CA THR A 200 -16.12 -0.82 14.30
C THR A 200 -17.33 -1.29 15.09
N ASP A 201 -18.38 -1.67 14.37
CA ASP A 201 -19.45 -2.49 14.95
C ASP A 201 -18.95 -3.93 14.94
N GLY A 202 -18.72 -4.51 16.13
CA GLY A 202 -18.11 -5.84 16.32
C GLY A 202 -18.83 -7.00 15.63
N GLY A 203 -20.03 -6.79 15.06
CA GLY A 203 -20.73 -7.77 14.24
C GLY A 203 -20.09 -8.04 12.88
N PHE A 204 -19.47 -7.03 12.24
CA PHE A 204 -18.91 -7.17 10.88
C PHE A 204 -17.70 -8.11 10.81
N LEU A 205 -16.95 -8.22 11.90
CA LEU A 205 -15.79 -9.13 12.00
C LEU A 205 -16.20 -10.61 12.03
N GLY A 206 -17.29 -10.95 12.74
CA GLY A 206 -17.76 -12.33 12.85
C GLY A 206 -18.25 -12.91 11.52
N ASP A 207 -18.90 -12.07 10.71
CA ASP A 207 -19.42 -12.48 9.39
C ASP A 207 -18.30 -12.62 8.34
N LEU A 208 -17.20 -11.87 8.48
CA LEU A 208 -16.04 -11.97 7.59
C LEU A 208 -15.19 -13.22 7.85
N GLU A 209 -15.01 -13.59 9.12
CA GLU A 209 -14.24 -14.78 9.51
C GLU A 209 -14.95 -16.10 9.17
N SER A 210 -16.28 -16.06 9.07
CA SER A 210 -17.13 -17.23 8.78
C SER A 210 -17.64 -17.29 7.34
N TYR A 211 -17.27 -16.33 6.48
CA TYR A 211 -17.75 -16.28 5.11
C TYR A 211 -17.23 -17.45 4.27
N GLU A 212 -18.14 -18.33 3.85
CA GLU A 212 -17.81 -19.42 2.94
C GLU A 212 -17.52 -18.87 1.54
N MET A 213 -16.27 -19.07 1.10
CA MET A 213 -15.79 -18.60 -0.19
C MET A 213 -15.69 -19.77 -1.18
N GLU A 214 -16.54 -19.75 -2.21
CA GLU A 214 -16.53 -20.75 -3.28
C GLU A 214 -15.19 -20.79 -4.02
N GLN A 215 -14.85 -21.95 -4.59
CA GLN A 215 -13.56 -22.17 -5.27
C GLN A 215 -13.33 -21.20 -6.44
N GLU A 216 -14.38 -20.86 -7.19
CA GLU A 216 -14.30 -19.88 -8.28
C GLU A 216 -13.93 -18.47 -7.77
N LEU A 217 -14.50 -18.06 -6.62
CA LEU A 217 -14.17 -16.79 -5.97
C LEU A 217 -12.75 -16.81 -5.41
N ARG A 218 -12.30 -17.95 -4.87
CA ARG A 218 -10.90 -18.18 -4.44
C ARG A 218 -9.93 -18.11 -5.62
N ASP A 219 -10.30 -18.63 -6.78
CA ASP A 219 -9.47 -18.63 -7.99
C ASP A 219 -9.46 -17.26 -8.66
N MET A 220 -10.51 -16.45 -8.53
CA MET A 220 -10.50 -15.03 -8.89
C MET A 220 -9.55 -14.21 -8.01
N ILE A 221 -9.39 -14.59 -6.74
CA ILE A 221 -8.45 -13.95 -5.82
C ILE A 221 -7.00 -14.42 -6.09
N ASN A 222 -6.81 -15.67 -6.51
CA ASN A 222 -5.48 -16.23 -6.74
C ASN A 222 -4.99 -16.10 -8.19
N PHE A 223 -3.89 -15.37 -8.38
CA PHE A 223 -2.95 -15.35 -9.53
C PHE A 223 -3.48 -14.93 -10.93
N GLY A 224 -4.67 -15.37 -11.35
CA GLY A 224 -5.22 -15.12 -12.69
C GLY A 224 -5.67 -13.69 -12.94
N ASN A 225 -6.17 -12.99 -11.93
CA ASN A 225 -6.61 -11.59 -12.07
C ASN A 225 -5.46 -10.59 -11.87
N ALA A 226 -4.54 -10.85 -10.94
CA ALA A 226 -3.42 -9.94 -10.69
C ALA A 226 -2.49 -9.77 -11.91
N THR A 227 -2.25 -10.83 -12.68
CA THR A 227 -1.43 -10.76 -13.91
C THR A 227 -2.15 -10.08 -15.08
N LYS A 228 -3.49 -10.14 -15.14
CA LYS A 228 -4.32 -9.36 -16.07
C LYS A 228 -4.33 -7.87 -15.70
N LEU A 229 -4.42 -7.57 -14.41
CA LEU A 229 -4.45 -6.20 -13.88
C LEU A 229 -3.07 -5.53 -13.85
N ILE A 230 -2.00 -6.33 -13.75
CA ILE A 230 -0.62 -5.88 -13.66
C ILE A 230 0.20 -6.56 -14.77
N PRO A 231 0.13 -6.07 -16.02
CA PRO A 231 0.67 -6.77 -17.20
C PRO A 231 2.17 -7.07 -17.15
N ARG A 232 2.96 -6.31 -16.37
CA ARG A 232 4.39 -6.58 -16.23
C ARG A 232 4.69 -7.89 -15.49
N LEU A 233 3.79 -8.36 -14.63
CA LEU A 233 3.94 -9.63 -13.91
C LEU A 233 3.75 -10.83 -14.84
N ALA A 234 2.98 -10.69 -15.92
CA ALA A 234 2.80 -11.75 -16.92
C ALA A 234 4.10 -12.04 -17.69
N LYS A 235 4.92 -11.02 -17.97
CA LYS A 235 6.17 -11.15 -18.75
C LYS A 235 7.32 -11.86 -18.01
N GLY A 236 7.25 -11.97 -16.68
CA GLY A 236 8.27 -12.62 -15.86
C GLY A 236 8.27 -14.15 -15.97
N ASN A 237 7.12 -14.75 -16.25
CA ASN A 237 6.95 -16.21 -16.26
C ASN A 237 7.44 -16.92 -17.53
N GLU A 238 7.52 -16.22 -18.68
CA GLU A 238 7.96 -16.85 -19.93
C GLU A 238 9.45 -17.25 -19.92
N ARG A 239 10.28 -16.59 -19.10
CA ARG A 239 11.72 -16.94 -18.99
C ARG A 239 11.98 -18.17 -18.13
N ASN A 240 11.05 -18.57 -17.27
CA ASN A 240 11.21 -19.74 -16.40
C ASN A 240 10.68 -21.04 -17.04
N LEU A 241 10.05 -20.98 -18.21
CA LEU A 241 9.57 -22.15 -18.96
C LEU A 241 10.56 -22.63 -20.03
N LEU A 242 11.69 -21.93 -20.20
CA LEU A 242 12.73 -22.24 -21.19
C LEU A 242 14.12 -22.49 -20.54
N ALA A 243 14.17 -22.70 -19.23
CA ALA A 243 15.40 -22.99 -18.47
C ALA A 243 15.28 -24.33 -17.74
#